data_AF-F5LKG1-F1
#
_entry.id   AF-F5LKG1-F1
#
_cell.length_a   1.000
_cell.length_b   1.000
_cell.length_c   1.000
_cell.angle_alpha   90.00
_cell.angle_beta   90.00
_cell.angle_gamma   90.00
#
_symmetry.space_group_name_H-M   'P 1'
#
loop_
_entity.id
_entity.type
_entity.pdbx_description
1 polymer ?
#
loop_
_entity_poly.entity_id
_entity_poly.type
_entity_poly.pdbx_seq_one_letter_code
_entity_poly.pdbx_strand_id
1 'polypeptide(L)'
;MERGTTLFLKIALILIGVPVLAMCIFLVPGIANFAAELYPEHSYLKYLLWIDLYATALPFYFALYQAFKLLSYIDKNKAFSELSVQALKIIKTCALIFGGLYVAGMPLFYLMAEKDDAPGFIVIGMVLIFASMVVAVFAAVLQKLLKEAIDIKSENDLTV
;
A
#
# COMPACT_ATOMS: atom_id res chain seq x y z
N MET A 1 -25.17 -1.37 14.93
CA MET A 1 -24.25 -2.52 14.76
C MET A 1 -23.43 -2.70 16.02
N GLU A 2 -23.14 -3.94 16.40
CA GLU A 2 -22.40 -4.27 17.61
C GLU A 2 -20.96 -3.71 17.57
N ARG A 3 -20.58 -2.99 18.63
CA ARG A 3 -19.22 -2.46 18.81
C ARG A 3 -18.25 -3.64 18.86
N GLY A 4 -17.38 -3.78 17.85
CA GLY A 4 -16.38 -4.86 17.80
C GLY A 4 -16.38 -5.70 16.52
N THR A 5 -17.32 -5.48 15.60
CA THR A 5 -17.42 -6.24 14.34
C THR A 5 -16.15 -6.15 13.48
N THR A 6 -15.35 -5.08 13.61
CA THR A 6 -14.11 -4.90 12.82
C THR A 6 -12.81 -5.20 13.57
N LEU A 7 -12.87 -5.65 14.83
CA LEU A 7 -11.69 -5.82 15.67
C LEU A 7 -10.68 -6.81 15.07
N PHE A 8 -11.18 -7.92 14.51
CA PHE A 8 -10.36 -8.89 13.78
C PHE A 8 -9.58 -8.25 12.62
N LEU A 9 -10.25 -7.45 11.79
CA LEU A 9 -9.62 -6.77 10.65
C LEU A 9 -8.59 -5.71 11.10
N LYS A 10 -8.86 -5.01 12.21
CA LYS A 10 -7.91 -4.05 12.79
C LYS A 10 -6.64 -4.74 13.29
N ILE A 11 -6.78 -5.89 13.95
CA ILE A 11 -5.62 -6.71 14.37
C ILE A 11 -4.86 -7.20 13.14
N ALA A 12 -5.56 -7.67 12.10
CA ALA A 12 -4.91 -8.10 10.86
C ALA A 12 -4.08 -6.97 10.21
N LEU A 13 -4.58 -5.73 10.18
CA LEU A 13 -3.81 -4.58 9.68
C LEU A 13 -2.51 -4.35 10.46
N ILE A 14 -2.56 -4.47 11.80
CA ILE A 14 -1.37 -4.33 12.66
C ILE A 14 -0.39 -5.48 12.40
N LEU A 15 -0.91 -6.72 12.31
CA LEU A 15 -0.10 -7.91 12.01
C LEU A 15 0.55 -7.86 10.62
N ILE A 16 -0.04 -7.17 9.66
CA ILE A 16 0.57 -6.93 8.34
C ILE A 16 1.62 -5.80 8.42
N GLY A 17 1.35 -4.75 9.20
CA GLY A 17 2.28 -3.62 9.34
C GLY A 17 3.58 -3.96 10.06
N VAL A 18 3.54 -4.78 11.11
CA VAL A 18 4.72 -5.09 11.94
C VAL A 18 5.83 -5.83 11.17
N PRO A 19 5.55 -6.91 10.40
CA PRO A 19 6.57 -7.58 9.58
C PRO A 19 7.18 -6.66 8.52
N VAL A 20 6.37 -5.79 7.91
CA VAL A 20 6.89 -4.82 6.94
C VAL A 20 7.81 -3.81 7.64
N LEU A 21 7.52 -3.41 8.88
CA LEU A 21 8.39 -2.53 9.66
C LEU A 21 9.72 -3.21 9.97
N ALA A 22 9.67 -4.46 10.40
CA ALA A 22 10.87 -5.26 10.62
C ALA A 22 11.69 -5.40 9.33
N MET A 23 11.03 -5.62 8.18
CA MET A 23 11.68 -5.67 6.87
C MET A 23 12.35 -4.33 6.53
N CYS A 24 11.69 -3.20 6.78
CA CYS A 24 12.29 -1.86 6.57
C CYS A 24 13.51 -1.61 7.46
N ILE A 25 13.55 -2.15 8.67
CA ILE A 25 14.65 -1.93 9.63
C ILE A 25 15.82 -2.89 9.36
N PHE A 26 15.54 -4.17 9.11
CA PHE A 26 16.57 -5.21 9.03
C PHE A 26 16.92 -5.63 7.59
N LEU A 27 15.94 -5.71 6.70
CA LEU A 27 16.16 -6.24 5.33
C LEU A 27 16.61 -5.14 4.36
N VAL A 28 15.98 -3.97 4.39
CA VAL A 28 16.30 -2.86 3.45
C VAL A 28 17.77 -2.42 3.53
N PRO A 29 18.38 -2.25 4.72
CA PRO A 29 19.82 -1.99 4.80
C PRO A 29 20.68 -3.10 4.19
N GLY A 30 20.28 -4.36 4.39
CA GLY A 30 20.94 -5.52 3.80
C GLY A 30 20.92 -5.50 2.27
N ILE A 31 19.74 -5.30 1.67
CA ILE A 31 19.57 -5.25 0.21
C ILE A 31 20.41 -4.12 -0.41
N ALA A 32 20.45 -2.95 0.23
CA ALA A 32 21.19 -1.81 -0.30
C ALA A 32 22.71 -1.95 -0.13
N ASN A 33 23.17 -2.57 0.96
CA ASN A 33 24.58 -2.92 1.12
C ASN A 33 25.00 -3.97 0.08
N PHE A 34 24.14 -4.96 -0.15
CA PHE A 34 24.34 -5.97 -1.19
C PHE A 34 24.46 -5.35 -2.59
N ALA A 35 23.60 -4.39 -2.93
CA ALA A 35 23.73 -3.64 -4.18
C ALA A 35 25.05 -2.86 -4.30
N ALA A 36 25.58 -2.34 -3.19
CA ALA A 36 26.89 -1.67 -3.17
C ALA A 36 28.05 -2.64 -3.40
N GLU A 37 27.95 -3.88 -2.91
CA GLU A 37 28.93 -4.94 -3.15
C GLU A 37 28.90 -5.42 -4.60
N LEU A 38 27.71 -5.53 -5.19
CA LEU A 38 27.54 -5.89 -6.61
C LEU A 38 28.08 -4.82 -7.57
N TYR A 39 28.00 -3.54 -7.18
CA TYR A 39 28.48 -2.41 -7.96
C TYR A 39 29.36 -1.44 -7.14
N PRO A 40 30.62 -1.81 -6.83
CA PRO A 40 31.49 -1.03 -5.95
C PRO A 40 31.80 0.38 -6.46
N GLU A 41 31.88 0.55 -7.78
CA GLU A 41 32.14 1.85 -8.41
C GLU A 41 30.90 2.74 -8.51
N HIS A 42 29.70 2.21 -8.21
CA HIS A 42 28.43 2.91 -8.37
C HIS A 42 27.73 3.05 -7.02
N SER A 43 28.41 3.69 -6.07
CA SER A 43 27.92 3.91 -4.70
C SER A 43 26.56 4.61 -4.62
N TYR A 44 26.16 5.36 -5.66
CA TYR A 44 24.85 6.00 -5.77
C TYR A 44 23.68 4.98 -5.85
N LEU A 45 23.90 3.76 -6.37
CA LEU A 45 22.86 2.74 -6.50
C LEU A 45 22.32 2.30 -5.13
N LYS A 46 23.20 2.20 -4.13
CA LYS A 46 22.82 1.95 -2.74
C LYS A 46 21.83 2.99 -2.22
N TYR A 47 22.15 4.27 -2.40
CA TYR A 47 21.29 5.35 -1.94
C TYR A 47 19.97 5.39 -2.71
N LEU A 48 20.01 5.09 -4.00
CA LEU A 48 18.82 5.06 -4.84
C LEU A 48 17.85 3.93 -4.43
N LEU A 49 18.36 2.74 -4.14
CA LEU A 49 17.57 1.63 -3.60
C LEU A 49 17.01 1.92 -2.20
N TRP A 50 17.80 2.57 -1.35
CA TRP A 50 17.29 3.04 -0.05
C TRP A 50 16.13 4.00 -0.22
N ILE A 51 16.30 5.02 -1.06
CA ILE A 51 15.26 6.01 -1.33
C ILE A 51 14.01 5.30 -1.88
N ASP A 52 14.16 4.41 -2.86
CA ASP A 52 13.05 3.69 -3.46
C ASP A 52 12.27 2.85 -2.43
N LEU A 53 12.96 1.97 -1.70
CA LEU A 53 12.33 1.07 -0.74
C LEU A 53 11.73 1.82 0.46
N TYR A 54 12.40 2.84 1.01
CA TYR A 54 11.83 3.64 2.10
C TYR A 54 10.71 4.58 1.62
N ALA A 55 10.78 5.11 0.39
CA ALA A 55 9.71 5.91 -0.18
C ALA A 55 8.45 5.07 -0.40
N THR A 56 8.58 3.80 -0.80
CA THR A 56 7.41 2.89 -0.96
C THR A 56 6.75 2.54 0.38
N ALA A 57 7.48 2.55 1.49
CA ALA A 57 6.91 2.30 2.82
C ALA A 57 5.90 3.38 3.23
N LEU A 58 6.11 4.64 2.81
CA LEU A 58 5.21 5.76 3.15
C LEU A 58 3.76 5.56 2.67
N PRO A 59 3.47 5.35 1.36
CA PRO A 59 2.12 5.10 0.90
C PRO A 59 1.55 3.80 1.48
N PHE A 60 2.37 2.78 1.73
CA PHE A 60 1.93 1.54 2.36
C PHE A 60 1.36 1.78 3.78
N TYR A 61 2.12 2.42 4.67
CA TYR A 61 1.63 2.72 6.02
C TYR A 61 0.47 3.71 6.02
N PHE A 62 0.47 4.67 5.08
CA PHE A 62 -0.66 5.59 4.97
C PHE A 62 -1.94 4.88 4.52
N ALA A 63 -1.84 3.89 3.62
CA ALA A 63 -2.97 3.03 3.25
C ALA A 63 -3.48 2.21 4.44
N LEU A 64 -2.58 1.60 5.24
CA LEU A 64 -2.95 0.87 6.45
C LEU A 64 -3.68 1.77 7.47
N TYR A 65 -3.17 2.99 7.68
CA TYR A 65 -3.82 3.97 8.55
C TYR A 65 -5.23 4.32 8.08
N GLN A 66 -5.42 4.55 6.77
CA GLN A 66 -6.74 4.85 6.23
C GLN A 66 -7.69 3.66 6.27
N ALA A 67 -7.18 2.43 6.07
CA ALA A 67 -7.95 1.21 6.26
C ALA A 67 -8.43 1.09 7.71
N PHE A 68 -7.56 1.35 8.69
CA PHE A 68 -7.93 1.36 10.10
C PHE A 68 -9.00 2.43 10.41
N LYS A 69 -8.88 3.60 9.79
CA LYS A 69 -9.85 4.69 9.92
C LYS A 69 -11.21 4.29 9.35
N LEU A 70 -11.23 3.66 8.17
CA LEU A 70 -12.42 3.12 7.53
C LEU A 70 -13.13 2.09 8.43
N LEU A 71 -12.39 1.14 9.00
CA LEU A 71 -12.93 0.17 9.97
C LEU A 71 -13.51 0.86 11.22
N SER A 72 -12.86 1.93 11.68
CA SER A 72 -13.36 2.74 12.79
C SER A 72 -14.62 3.53 12.46
N TYR A 73 -14.82 3.92 11.19
CA TYR A 73 -16.07 4.52 10.74
C TYR A 73 -17.20 3.48 10.72
N ILE A 74 -16.92 2.24 10.33
CA ILE A 74 -17.87 1.13 10.38
C ILE A 74 -18.34 0.89 11.82
N ASP A 75 -17.42 0.79 12.78
CA ASP A 75 -17.76 0.61 14.20
C ASP A 75 -18.61 1.75 14.78
N LYS A 76 -18.45 2.97 14.24
CA LYS A 76 -19.20 4.17 14.64
C LYS A 76 -20.53 4.34 13.89
N ASN A 77 -20.96 3.33 13.11
CA ASN A 77 -22.11 3.39 12.21
C ASN A 77 -22.04 4.56 11.19
N LYS A 78 -20.82 4.99 10.82
CA LYS A 78 -20.53 6.03 9.81
C LYS A 78 -19.97 5.44 8.52
N ALA A 79 -20.26 4.17 8.24
CA ALA A 79 -19.79 3.47 7.04
C ALA A 79 -20.22 4.19 5.75
N PHE A 80 -21.50 4.56 5.64
CA PHE A 80 -22.06 5.35 4.55
C PHE A 80 -21.87 6.85 4.81
N SER A 81 -20.63 7.33 4.73
CA SER A 81 -20.31 8.74 4.87
C SER A 81 -19.23 9.17 3.88
N GLU A 82 -19.20 10.47 3.57
CA GLU A 82 -18.15 11.08 2.75
C GLU A 82 -16.74 10.81 3.30
N LEU A 83 -16.62 10.66 4.63
CA LEU A 83 -15.35 10.30 5.28
C LEU A 83 -14.86 8.90 4.87
N SER A 84 -15.76 7.95 4.70
CA SER A 84 -15.44 6.60 4.24
C SER A 84 -15.07 6.59 2.76
N VAL A 85 -15.78 7.37 1.93
CA VAL A 85 -15.43 7.58 0.51
C VAL A 85 -14.05 8.20 0.37
N GLN A 86 -13.75 9.21 1.21
CA GLN A 86 -12.43 9.85 1.24
C GLN A 86 -11.33 8.87 1.68
N ALA A 87 -11.58 8.03 2.68
CA ALA A 87 -10.63 7.00 3.09
C ALA A 87 -10.31 6.03 1.95
N LEU A 88 -11.33 5.54 1.22
CA LEU A 88 -11.14 4.68 0.04
C LEU A 88 -10.39 5.39 -1.10
N LYS A 89 -10.69 6.67 -1.35
CA LYS A 89 -9.96 7.48 -2.33
C LYS A 89 -8.47 7.54 -1.99
N ILE A 90 -8.13 7.75 -0.71
CA ILE A 90 -6.74 7.81 -0.27
C ILE A 90 -6.07 6.43 -0.37
N ILE A 91 -6.73 5.34 0.05
CA ILE A 91 -6.20 3.97 -0.11
C ILE A 91 -5.87 3.68 -1.57
N LYS A 92 -6.77 4.02 -2.50
CA LYS A 92 -6.53 3.90 -3.95
C LYS A 92 -5.30 4.67 -4.38
N THR A 93 -5.20 5.95 -4.00
CA THR A 93 -4.05 6.79 -4.38
C THR A 93 -2.75 6.25 -3.81
N CYS A 94 -2.73 5.78 -2.55
CA CYS A 94 -1.59 5.14 -1.95
C CYS A 94 -1.15 3.89 -2.73
N ALA A 95 -2.10 3.04 -3.13
CA ALA A 95 -1.81 1.85 -3.91
C ALA A 95 -1.20 2.19 -5.28
N LEU A 96 -1.71 3.24 -5.95
CA LEU A 96 -1.14 3.73 -7.21
C LEU A 96 0.28 4.30 -7.04
N ILE A 97 0.52 5.10 -5.98
CA ILE A 97 1.85 5.64 -5.69
C ILE A 97 2.83 4.51 -5.36
N PHE A 98 2.41 3.54 -4.55
CA PHE A 98 3.21 2.36 -4.21
C PHE A 98 3.60 1.60 -5.48
N GLY A 99 2.64 1.26 -6.34
CA GLY A 99 2.91 0.57 -7.60
C GLY A 99 3.81 1.39 -8.54
N GLY A 100 3.56 2.70 -8.65
CA GLY A 100 4.35 3.61 -9.47
C GLY A 100 5.81 3.72 -9.02
N LEU A 101 6.06 3.72 -7.71
CA LEU A 101 7.41 3.69 -7.17
C LEU A 101 8.11 2.35 -7.51
N TYR A 102 7.45 1.21 -7.32
CA TYR A 102 8.04 -0.09 -7.71
C TYR A 102 8.30 -0.19 -9.23
N VAL A 103 7.43 0.40 -10.07
CA VAL A 103 7.67 0.52 -11.52
C VAL A 103 8.91 1.38 -11.79
N ALA A 104 9.08 2.49 -11.08
CA ALA A 104 10.25 3.36 -11.21
C ALA A 104 11.55 2.69 -10.68
N GLY A 105 11.44 1.84 -9.66
CA GLY A 105 12.54 1.05 -9.09
C GLY A 105 12.91 -0.20 -9.90
N MET A 106 12.08 -0.63 -10.86
CA MET A 106 12.34 -1.82 -11.69
C MET A 106 13.71 -1.85 -12.37
N PRO A 107 14.23 -0.75 -12.95
CA PRO A 107 15.57 -0.74 -13.51
C PRO A 107 16.65 -1.14 -12.50
N LEU A 108 16.49 -0.78 -11.21
CA LEU A 108 17.42 -1.16 -10.15
C LEU A 108 17.33 -2.64 -9.83
N PHE A 109 16.11 -3.18 -9.73
CA PHE A 109 15.90 -4.62 -9.52
C PHE A 109 16.40 -5.45 -10.69
N TYR A 110 16.29 -4.94 -11.92
CA TYR A 110 16.83 -5.58 -13.12
C TYR A 110 18.37 -5.64 -13.07
N LEU A 111 19.03 -4.53 -12.76
CA LEU A 111 20.50 -4.50 -12.62
C LEU A 111 21.00 -5.49 -11.56
N MET A 112 20.33 -5.54 -10.40
CA MET A 112 20.67 -6.52 -9.36
C MET A 112 20.44 -7.95 -9.82
N ALA A 113 19.30 -8.24 -10.46
CA ALA A 113 18.96 -9.57 -10.93
C ALA A 113 19.95 -10.09 -11.98
N GLU A 114 20.38 -9.24 -12.92
CA GLU A 114 21.35 -9.60 -13.95
C GLU A 114 22.75 -9.81 -13.35
N LYS A 115 23.16 -8.97 -12.40
CA LYS A 115 24.50 -9.01 -11.82
C LYS A 115 24.73 -10.20 -10.89
N ASP A 116 23.70 -10.58 -10.15
CA ASP A 116 23.73 -11.67 -9.16
C ASP A 116 23.17 -13.00 -9.71
N ASP A 117 22.79 -13.05 -10.99
CA ASP A 117 22.08 -14.18 -11.61
C ASP A 117 20.83 -14.63 -10.81
N ALA A 118 20.14 -13.63 -10.25
CA ALA A 118 19.03 -13.81 -9.32
C ALA A 118 17.73 -13.20 -9.89
N PRO A 119 17.01 -13.91 -10.80
CA PRO A 119 15.81 -13.38 -11.43
C PRO A 119 14.67 -13.12 -10.45
N GLY A 120 14.76 -13.64 -9.23
CA GLY A 120 13.78 -13.45 -8.16
C GLY A 120 13.50 -11.98 -7.80
N PHE A 121 14.48 -11.08 -7.92
CA PHE A 121 14.28 -9.65 -7.64
C PHE A 121 13.22 -9.02 -8.56
N ILE A 122 13.26 -9.35 -9.86
CA ILE A 122 12.28 -8.87 -10.83
C ILE A 122 10.90 -9.44 -10.53
N VAL A 123 10.82 -10.74 -10.24
CA VAL A 123 9.55 -11.43 -9.93
C VAL A 123 8.88 -10.81 -8.70
N ILE A 124 9.64 -10.55 -7.63
CA ILE A 124 9.13 -9.89 -6.41
C ILE A 124 8.58 -8.50 -6.75
N GLY A 125 9.34 -7.69 -7.50
CA GLY A 125 8.87 -6.37 -7.95
C GLY A 125 7.57 -6.46 -8.75
N MET A 126 7.46 -7.42 -9.68
CA MET A 126 6.26 -7.59 -10.51
C MET A 126 5.05 -7.98 -9.68
N VAL A 127 5.22 -8.88 -8.70
CA VAL A 127 4.15 -9.28 -7.78
C VAL A 127 3.66 -8.09 -6.95
N LEU A 128 4.58 -7.25 -6.45
CA LEU A 128 4.23 -6.06 -5.68
C LEU A 128 3.49 -5.01 -6.51
N ILE A 129 3.91 -4.79 -7.77
CA ILE A 129 3.20 -3.92 -8.71
C ILE A 129 1.80 -4.46 -8.97
N PHE A 130 1.67 -5.74 -9.29
CA PHE A 130 0.38 -6.37 -9.55
C PHE A 130 -0.55 -6.31 -8.34
N ALA A 131 -0.05 -6.62 -7.14
CA ALA A 131 -0.81 -6.53 -5.90
C ALA A 131 -1.33 -5.10 -5.66
N SER A 132 -0.49 -4.09 -5.91
CA SER A 132 -0.88 -2.69 -5.77
C SER A 132 -1.98 -2.28 -6.75
N MET A 133 -1.92 -2.79 -7.99
CA MET A 133 -2.97 -2.59 -9.00
C MET A 133 -4.31 -3.21 -8.56
N VAL A 134 -4.28 -4.44 -8.05
CA VAL A 134 -5.48 -5.12 -7.51
C VAL A 134 -6.11 -4.29 -6.39
N VAL A 135 -5.31 -3.81 -5.43
CA VAL A 135 -5.79 -2.96 -4.34
C VAL A 135 -6.36 -1.64 -4.86
N ALA A 136 -5.70 -0.99 -5.83
CA ALA A 136 -6.17 0.27 -6.42
C ALA A 136 -7.51 0.11 -7.13
N VAL A 137 -7.66 -0.94 -7.96
CA VAL A 137 -8.91 -1.24 -8.67
C VAL A 137 -10.01 -1.57 -7.67
N PHE A 138 -9.74 -2.43 -6.69
CA PHE A 138 -10.71 -2.80 -5.67
C PHE A 138 -11.19 -1.58 -4.86
N ALA A 139 -10.25 -0.73 -4.41
CA ALA A 139 -10.58 0.50 -3.70
C ALA A 139 -11.38 1.47 -4.57
N ALA A 140 -11.11 1.55 -5.88
CA ALA A 140 -11.88 2.38 -6.82
C ALA A 140 -13.32 1.89 -6.98
N VAL A 141 -13.52 0.58 -7.09
CA VAL A 141 -14.86 -0.03 -7.17
C VAL A 141 -15.63 0.23 -5.88
N LEU A 142 -15.04 -0.04 -4.72
CA LEU A 142 -15.69 0.25 -3.44
C LEU A 142 -15.98 1.74 -3.25
N GLN A 143 -15.07 2.61 -3.67
CA GLN A 143 -15.26 4.07 -3.60
C GLN A 143 -16.50 4.49 -4.39
N LYS A 144 -16.67 3.97 -5.62
CA LYS A 144 -17.82 4.27 -6.48
C LYS A 144 -19.12 3.74 -5.88
N LEU A 145 -19.15 2.46 -5.50
CA LEU A 145 -20.34 1.82 -4.93
C LEU A 145 -20.80 2.50 -3.64
N LEU A 146 -19.85 2.86 -2.77
CA LEU A 146 -20.17 3.53 -1.52
C LEU A 146 -20.72 4.94 -1.77
N LYS A 147 -20.19 5.65 -2.77
CA LYS A 147 -20.70 6.97 -3.14
C LYS A 147 -22.13 6.90 -3.68
N GLU A 148 -22.40 5.97 -4.59
CA GLU A 148 -23.75 5.72 -5.12
C GLU A 148 -24.74 5.37 -3.99
N ALA A 149 -24.34 4.52 -3.04
CA ALA A 149 -25.18 4.18 -1.90
C ALA A 149 -25.48 5.37 -0.96
N ILE A 150 -24.52 6.29 -0.79
CA ILE A 150 -24.74 7.53 -0.02
C ILE A 150 -25.73 8.44 -0.75
N ASP A 151 -25.56 8.62 -2.06
CA ASP A 151 -26.40 9.50 -2.86
C ASP A 151 -27.86 9.00 -2.86
N ILE A 152 -28.08 7.69 -3.05
CA ILE A 152 -29.41 7.04 -2.94
C ILE A 152 -30.03 7.27 -1.56
N LYS A 153 -29.26 7.08 -0.49
CA LYS A 153 -29.76 7.29 0.87
C LYS A 153 -30.17 8.75 1.09
N SER A 154 -29.38 9.69 0.58
CA SER A 154 -29.67 11.12 0.71
C SER A 154 -30.95 11.53 -0.02
N GLU A 155 -31.23 10.94 -1.18
CA GLU A 155 -32.45 11.19 -1.94
C GLU A 155 -33.69 10.64 -1.20
N ASN A 156 -33.58 9.43 -0.64
CA ASN A 156 -34.65 8.84 0.16
C ASN A 156 -34.93 9.63 1.45
N ASP A 157 -33.90 10.16 2.11
CA ASP A 157 -34.05 11.00 3.30
C ASP A 157 -34.67 12.39 2.99
N LEU A 158 -34.66 12.84 1.73
CA LEU A 158 -35.22 14.13 1.27
C LEU A 158 -36.67 14.02 0.74
N THR A 159 -37.16 12.83 0.45
CA THR A 159 -38.47 12.59 -0.17
C THR A 159 -39.54 12.10 0.81
N VAL A 160 -39.16 11.77 2.04
CA VAL A 160 -40.04 11.32 3.14
C VAL A 160 -40.34 12.46 4.11
#